data_AF-G9KY41-F1
#
_entry.id   AF-G9KY41-F1
#
_cell.length_a   1.000
_cell.length_b   1.000
_cell.length_c   1.000
_cell.angle_alpha   90.00
_cell.angle_beta   90.00
_cell.angle_gamma   90.00
#
_symmetry.space_group_name_H-M   'P 1'
#
loop_
_entity.id
_entity.type
_entity.pdbx_description
1 polymer ?
#
loop_
_entity_poly.entity_id
_entity_poly.type
_entity_poly.pdbx_seq_one_letter_code
_entity_poly.pdbx_strand_id
1 'polypeptide(L)'
;MVHSPGKPHKSSEPVISAQEQETETVLYGKLVEARQKQARKASKMDVPPAILATNKILLDMAKMRPTTFENVKRIDGVSEGKANMLTPLLEVIKDFCQINSIQTDLFSRTKPQEEQRNSVVAKNEACSLSQPMAITYYLFQEKKMSLISIAQERAMPVTTVGMHLTQALKAGCPLDMERAGLTLEVQKIIADVIRNPPINSDINEVKLIRKLVPENIDTYLIHMALEILGKDCDNRLLDQLSCTSNRKRYFPNSEESCSSSKRSREEVGANT
;
A
#
# COMPACT_ATOMS: atom_id res chain seq x y z
N MET A 1 20.38 -7.76 -63.89
CA MET A 1 21.36 -7.34 -62.86
C MET A 1 21.01 -5.89 -62.52
N VAL A 2 20.71 -5.47 -61.31
CA VAL A 2 21.43 -5.74 -60.06
C VAL A 2 20.45 -5.59 -58.88
N HIS A 3 20.56 -6.50 -57.92
CA HIS A 3 19.87 -6.45 -56.63
C HIS A 3 20.39 -5.28 -55.78
N SER A 4 19.50 -4.64 -55.03
CA SER A 4 19.89 -3.76 -53.92
C SER A 4 19.38 -4.35 -52.61
N PRO A 5 20.25 -4.57 -51.59
CA PRO A 5 19.92 -5.39 -50.44
C PRO A 5 19.16 -4.59 -49.38
N GLY A 6 18.07 -5.20 -48.88
CA GLY A 6 17.34 -4.72 -47.72
C GLY A 6 18.23 -4.71 -46.47
N LYS A 7 18.16 -3.62 -45.72
CA LYS A 7 18.70 -3.56 -44.35
C LYS A 7 17.77 -4.36 -43.44
N PRO A 8 18.27 -5.29 -42.61
CA PRO A 8 17.46 -5.91 -41.58
C PRO A 8 17.37 -4.94 -40.40
N HIS A 9 16.17 -4.46 -40.12
CA HIS A 9 15.86 -3.82 -38.85
C HIS A 9 16.00 -4.87 -37.74
N LYS A 10 17.15 -4.89 -37.07
CA LYS A 10 17.32 -5.58 -35.79
C LYS A 10 16.54 -4.78 -34.76
N SER A 11 15.33 -5.22 -34.42
CA SER A 11 14.64 -4.78 -33.22
C SER A 11 15.42 -5.28 -32.00
N SER A 12 15.96 -4.37 -31.21
CA SER A 12 16.52 -4.67 -29.89
C SER A 12 15.40 -5.18 -28.99
N GLU A 13 15.36 -6.49 -28.76
CA GLU A 13 14.66 -7.05 -27.59
C GLU A 13 15.49 -6.76 -26.33
N PRO A 14 14.84 -6.49 -25.18
CA PRO A 14 15.53 -6.30 -23.91
C PRO A 14 16.33 -7.57 -23.56
N VAL A 15 17.47 -7.39 -22.90
CA VAL A 15 18.31 -8.49 -22.43
C VAL A 15 17.53 -9.28 -21.36
N ILE A 16 16.85 -10.34 -21.78
CA ILE A 16 16.15 -11.28 -20.90
C ILE A 16 17.21 -12.01 -20.06
N SER A 17 16.97 -12.17 -18.76
CA SER A 17 17.85 -12.95 -17.88
C SER A 17 17.89 -14.42 -18.33
N ALA A 18 19.07 -15.06 -18.30
CA ALA A 18 19.23 -16.46 -18.73
C ALA A 18 18.27 -17.41 -18.00
N GLN A 19 17.97 -17.13 -16.72
CA GLN A 19 17.02 -17.89 -15.92
C GLN A 19 15.58 -17.74 -16.42
N GLU A 20 15.19 -16.54 -16.86
CA GLU A 20 13.85 -16.30 -17.38
C GLU A 20 13.65 -17.01 -18.73
N GLN A 21 14.65 -16.94 -19.61
CA GLN A 21 14.62 -17.64 -20.89
C GLN A 21 14.53 -19.17 -20.73
N GLU A 22 15.19 -19.74 -19.72
CA GLU A 22 15.08 -21.16 -19.39
C GLU A 22 13.66 -21.51 -18.94
N THR A 23 13.07 -20.71 -18.03
CA THR A 23 11.70 -20.95 -17.55
C THR A 23 10.65 -20.84 -18.67
N GLU A 24 10.80 -19.88 -19.58
CA GLU A 24 9.94 -19.74 -20.76
C GLU A 24 10.04 -20.95 -21.68
N THR A 25 11.26 -21.46 -21.91
CA THR A 25 11.51 -22.63 -22.76
C THR A 25 10.87 -23.89 -22.18
N VAL A 26 11.01 -24.12 -20.88
CA VAL A 26 10.40 -25.26 -20.18
C VAL A 26 8.87 -25.17 -20.20
N LEU A 27 8.32 -23.99 -19.93
CA LEU A 27 6.88 -23.77 -19.96
C LEU A 27 6.30 -23.96 -21.37
N TYR A 28 6.98 -23.44 -22.40
CA TYR A 28 6.59 -23.64 -23.78
C TYR A 28 6.52 -25.13 -24.14
N GLY A 29 7.51 -25.94 -23.74
CA GLY A 29 7.49 -27.39 -23.94
C GLY A 29 6.25 -28.05 -23.33
N LYS A 30 5.93 -27.70 -22.07
CA LYS A 30 4.73 -28.20 -21.38
C LYS A 30 3.44 -27.79 -22.09
N LEU A 31 3.38 -26.56 -22.62
CA LEU A 31 2.22 -26.06 -23.36
C LEU A 31 2.01 -26.79 -24.69
N VAL A 32 3.10 -27.13 -25.41
CA VAL A 32 3.03 -27.92 -26.64
C VAL A 32 2.46 -29.31 -26.35
N GLU A 33 2.92 -29.97 -25.29
CA GLU A 33 2.39 -31.27 -24.86
C GLU A 33 0.92 -31.19 -24.46
N ALA A 34 0.54 -30.16 -23.69
CA ALA A 34 -0.84 -29.92 -23.27
C ALA A 34 -1.76 -29.69 -24.47
N ARG A 35 -1.32 -28.90 -25.46
CA ARG A 35 -2.03 -28.72 -26.74
C ARG A 35 -2.21 -30.04 -27.46
N GLN A 36 -1.18 -30.88 -27.54
CA GLN A 36 -1.25 -32.18 -28.22
C GLN A 36 -2.26 -33.11 -27.52
N LYS A 37 -2.22 -33.17 -26.18
CA LYS A 37 -3.16 -33.96 -25.37
C LYS A 37 -4.60 -33.46 -25.56
N GLN A 38 -4.79 -32.15 -25.57
CA GLN A 38 -6.11 -31.55 -25.74
C GLN A 38 -6.65 -31.76 -27.15
N ALA A 39 -5.82 -31.63 -28.19
CA ALA A 39 -6.20 -31.94 -29.56
C ALA A 39 -6.57 -33.42 -29.74
N ARG A 40 -5.86 -34.35 -29.07
CA ARG A 40 -6.22 -35.77 -29.04
C ARG A 40 -7.55 -36.00 -28.31
N LYS A 41 -7.81 -35.31 -27.20
CA LYS A 41 -9.10 -35.41 -26.48
C LYS A 41 -10.25 -34.84 -27.32
N ALA A 42 -9.97 -33.76 -28.04
CA ALA A 42 -10.88 -33.09 -28.97
C ALA A 42 -10.91 -33.75 -30.35
N SER A 43 -10.23 -34.88 -30.59
CA SER A 43 -10.30 -35.60 -31.88
C SER A 43 -11.69 -36.18 -32.13
N LYS A 44 -12.55 -36.26 -31.10
CA LYS A 44 -13.99 -36.49 -31.28
C LYS A 44 -14.68 -35.35 -32.05
N MET A 45 -14.08 -34.17 -32.10
CA MET A 45 -14.52 -32.95 -32.81
C MET A 45 -13.62 -32.60 -34.02
N ASP A 46 -12.64 -33.46 -34.36
CA ASP A 46 -11.72 -33.31 -35.50
C ASP A 46 -11.01 -31.94 -35.62
N VAL A 47 -10.49 -31.41 -34.49
CA VAL A 47 -9.76 -30.13 -34.49
C VAL A 47 -8.24 -30.38 -34.48
N PRO A 48 -7.51 -30.00 -35.55
CA PRO A 48 -6.06 -30.06 -35.59
C PRO A 48 -5.38 -29.25 -34.47
N PRO A 49 -4.23 -29.71 -33.92
CA PRO A 49 -3.53 -29.00 -32.85
C PRO A 49 -3.20 -27.54 -33.19
N ALA A 50 -2.80 -27.26 -34.43
CA ALA A 50 -2.46 -25.91 -34.88
C ALA A 50 -3.68 -24.97 -34.96
N ILE A 51 -4.88 -25.53 -35.14
CA ILE A 51 -6.14 -24.78 -35.14
C ILE A 51 -6.56 -24.45 -33.69
N LEU A 52 -6.31 -25.37 -32.75
CA LEU A 52 -6.53 -25.14 -31.32
C LEU A 52 -5.66 -24.00 -30.80
N ALA A 53 -4.35 -24.07 -31.03
CA ALA A 53 -3.40 -23.02 -30.66
C ALA A 53 -2.19 -23.00 -31.60
N THR A 54 -1.93 -21.83 -32.20
CA THR A 54 -0.73 -21.63 -33.00
C THR A 54 0.51 -21.57 -32.11
N ASN A 55 1.70 -21.81 -32.68
CA ASN A 55 2.95 -21.72 -31.92
C ASN A 55 3.18 -20.30 -31.38
N LYS A 56 2.74 -19.28 -32.11
CA LYS A 56 2.77 -17.88 -31.63
C LYS A 56 1.99 -17.74 -30.33
N ILE A 57 0.75 -18.25 -30.26
CA ILE A 57 -0.07 -18.18 -29.04
C ILE A 57 0.62 -18.91 -27.89
N LEU A 58 1.22 -20.08 -28.12
CA LEU A 58 1.94 -20.81 -27.07
C LEU A 58 3.18 -20.07 -26.58
N LEU A 59 3.94 -19.43 -27.47
CA LEU A 59 5.09 -18.59 -27.11
C LEU A 59 4.64 -17.38 -26.29
N ASP A 60 3.57 -16.72 -26.74
CA ASP A 60 2.97 -15.57 -26.06
C ASP A 60 2.45 -15.97 -24.67
N MET A 61 1.82 -17.14 -24.53
CA MET A 61 1.42 -17.71 -23.23
C MET A 61 2.61 -18.07 -22.33
N ALA A 62 3.71 -18.58 -22.89
CA ALA A 62 4.91 -18.90 -22.13
C ALA A 62 5.60 -17.63 -21.60
N LYS A 63 5.59 -16.54 -22.37
CA LYS A 63 6.12 -15.23 -21.99
C LYS A 63 5.22 -14.53 -20.96
N MET A 64 3.96 -14.30 -21.34
CA MET A 64 3.01 -13.50 -20.55
C MET A 64 2.44 -14.26 -19.34
N ARG A 65 2.51 -15.61 -19.33
CA ARG A 65 2.06 -16.48 -18.24
C ARG A 65 0.68 -16.11 -17.72
N PRO A 66 -0.37 -16.05 -18.58
CA PRO A 66 -1.71 -15.74 -18.14
C PRO A 66 -2.19 -16.79 -17.15
N THR A 67 -2.93 -16.37 -16.12
CA THR A 67 -3.52 -17.27 -15.13
C THR A 67 -5.02 -17.11 -14.97
N THR A 68 -5.61 -16.17 -15.70
CA THR A 68 -7.04 -15.91 -15.77
C THR A 68 -7.53 -15.99 -17.21
N PHE A 69 -8.81 -16.31 -17.36
CA PHE A 69 -9.48 -16.35 -18.66
C PHE A 69 -9.39 -14.99 -19.40
N GLU A 70 -9.60 -13.90 -18.67
CA GLU A 70 -9.52 -12.55 -19.21
C GLU A 70 -8.12 -12.19 -19.72
N ASN A 71 -7.08 -12.68 -19.07
CA ASN A 71 -5.71 -12.46 -19.53
C ASN A 71 -5.39 -13.27 -20.79
N VAL A 72 -5.92 -14.49 -20.93
CA VAL A 72 -5.78 -15.29 -22.16
C VAL A 72 -6.42 -14.57 -23.37
N LYS A 73 -7.55 -13.90 -23.18
CA LYS A 73 -8.22 -13.10 -24.24
C LYS A 73 -7.39 -11.92 -24.74
N ARG A 74 -6.43 -11.43 -23.95
CA ARG A 74 -5.56 -10.31 -24.34
C ARG A 74 -4.41 -10.75 -25.26
N ILE A 75 -4.22 -12.06 -25.45
CA ILE A 75 -3.17 -12.59 -26.33
C ILE A 75 -3.57 -12.40 -27.79
N ASP A 76 -2.67 -11.84 -28.56
CA ASP A 76 -2.89 -11.58 -29.98
C ASP A 76 -3.12 -12.90 -30.76
N GLY A 77 -4.29 -12.98 -31.41
CA GLY A 77 -4.78 -14.16 -32.14
C GLY A 77 -5.75 -15.06 -31.36
N VAL A 78 -6.04 -14.73 -30.10
CA VAL A 78 -7.02 -15.44 -29.26
C VAL A 78 -8.38 -14.72 -29.28
N SER A 79 -9.40 -15.35 -29.87
CA SER A 79 -10.79 -14.92 -29.74
C SER A 79 -11.44 -15.52 -28.49
N GLU A 80 -12.60 -15.00 -28.08
CA GLU A 80 -13.35 -15.52 -26.92
C GLU A 80 -13.63 -17.04 -27.01
N GLY A 81 -14.08 -17.51 -28.18
CA GLY A 81 -14.30 -18.93 -28.42
C GLY A 81 -13.01 -19.76 -28.30
N LYS A 82 -11.87 -19.23 -28.75
CA LYS A 82 -10.57 -19.90 -28.57
C LYS A 82 -10.13 -19.90 -27.11
N ALA A 83 -10.31 -18.80 -26.38
CA ALA A 83 -9.96 -18.73 -24.96
C ALA A 83 -10.65 -19.85 -24.17
N ASN A 84 -11.93 -20.15 -24.48
CA ASN A 84 -12.67 -21.26 -23.86
C ASN A 84 -12.03 -22.63 -24.16
N MET A 85 -11.51 -22.83 -25.36
CA MET A 85 -10.84 -24.07 -25.73
C MET A 85 -9.45 -24.21 -25.09
N LEU A 86 -8.83 -23.08 -24.72
CA LEU A 86 -7.50 -23.00 -24.10
C LEU A 86 -7.53 -23.07 -22.57
N THR A 87 -8.70 -23.10 -21.95
CA THR A 87 -8.85 -23.25 -20.48
C THR A 87 -8.01 -24.39 -19.89
N PRO A 88 -7.89 -25.58 -20.50
CA PRO A 88 -7.02 -26.63 -19.95
C PRO A 88 -5.52 -26.33 -20.03
N LEU A 89 -5.10 -25.50 -20.99
CA LEU A 89 -3.71 -25.03 -21.06
C LEU A 89 -3.43 -23.96 -19.99
N LEU A 90 -4.46 -23.18 -19.62
CA LEU A 90 -4.37 -22.19 -18.54
C LEU A 90 -4.04 -22.84 -17.19
N GLU A 91 -4.65 -24.00 -16.91
CA GLU A 91 -4.36 -24.79 -15.69
C GLU A 91 -2.89 -25.21 -15.61
N VAL A 92 -2.32 -25.68 -16.72
CA VAL A 92 -0.91 -26.06 -16.80
C VAL A 92 0.02 -24.90 -16.49
N ILE A 93 -0.31 -23.69 -16.97
CA ILE A 93 0.46 -22.47 -16.65
C ILE A 93 0.35 -22.15 -15.18
N LYS A 94 -0.87 -22.19 -14.62
CA LYS A 94 -1.12 -21.90 -13.21
C LYS A 94 -0.32 -22.83 -12.30
N ASP A 95 -0.37 -24.13 -12.56
CA ASP A 95 0.34 -25.15 -11.78
C ASP A 95 1.86 -24.97 -11.90
N PHE A 96 2.36 -24.76 -13.12
CA PHE A 96 3.78 -24.52 -13.35
C PHE A 96 4.26 -23.27 -12.61
N CYS A 97 3.49 -22.19 -12.65
CA CYS A 97 3.87 -20.95 -11.99
C CYS A 97 3.83 -21.05 -10.47
N GLN A 98 2.86 -21.79 -9.93
CA GLN A 98 2.74 -22.05 -8.49
C GLN A 98 3.88 -22.92 -7.97
N ILE A 99 4.25 -23.99 -8.69
CA ILE A 99 5.34 -24.90 -8.30
C ILE A 99 6.69 -24.18 -8.31
N ASN A 100 6.94 -23.35 -9.33
CA ASN A 100 8.23 -22.68 -9.51
C ASN A 100 8.29 -21.29 -8.88
N SER A 101 7.21 -20.82 -8.23
CA SER A 101 7.10 -19.48 -7.63
C SER A 101 7.53 -18.35 -8.57
N ILE A 102 7.13 -18.45 -9.84
CA ILE A 102 7.48 -17.47 -10.89
C ILE A 102 6.37 -16.45 -11.08
N GLN A 103 6.74 -15.23 -11.49
CA GLN A 103 5.79 -14.15 -11.76
C GLN A 103 4.80 -14.54 -12.87
N THR A 104 3.54 -14.11 -12.74
CA THR A 104 2.47 -14.40 -13.71
C THR A 104 1.82 -13.13 -14.22
N ASP A 105 1.04 -13.26 -15.30
CA ASP A 105 0.20 -12.19 -15.85
C ASP A 105 1.00 -10.95 -16.30
N LEU A 106 2.11 -11.19 -16.99
CA LEU A 106 3.02 -10.19 -17.54
C LEU A 106 2.47 -9.58 -18.83
N PHE A 107 1.41 -8.77 -18.69
CA PHE A 107 0.87 -7.99 -19.79
C PHE A 107 1.41 -6.55 -19.71
N SER A 108 2.04 -6.06 -20.77
CA SER A 108 2.43 -4.66 -20.93
C SER A 108 1.20 -3.79 -20.66
N ARG A 109 1.25 -3.01 -19.59
CA ARG A 109 0.08 -2.40 -18.94
C ARG A 109 -0.58 -1.33 -19.82
N THR A 110 -1.46 -1.72 -20.73
CA THR A 110 -2.53 -0.86 -21.24
C THR A 110 -3.82 -1.16 -20.49
N LYS A 111 -3.98 -0.48 -19.34
CA LYS A 111 -5.18 -0.34 -18.46
C LYS A 111 -5.64 -1.62 -17.72
N PRO A 112 -5.83 -1.58 -16.38
CA PRO A 112 -6.30 -2.74 -15.62
C PRO A 112 -7.82 -2.70 -15.40
N GLN A 113 -8.50 -3.81 -15.70
CA GLN A 113 -9.75 -4.17 -15.03
C GLN A 113 -9.44 -5.32 -14.06
N GLU A 114 -10.09 -5.21 -12.92
CA GLU A 114 -10.07 -6.05 -11.72
C GLU A 114 -10.04 -7.54 -12.04
N GLU A 115 -9.19 -8.29 -11.32
CA GLU A 115 -9.65 -9.29 -10.35
C GLU A 115 -8.47 -10.12 -9.82
N GLN A 116 -8.35 -10.09 -8.49
CA GLN A 116 -7.86 -11.13 -7.59
C GLN A 116 -6.52 -11.81 -7.89
N ARG A 117 -5.55 -11.62 -6.98
CA ARG A 117 -4.98 -12.76 -6.22
C ARG A 117 -4.62 -12.37 -4.80
N ASN A 118 -5.29 -13.06 -3.88
CA ASN A 118 -4.86 -13.32 -2.52
C ASN A 118 -3.63 -14.25 -2.56
N SER A 119 -2.60 -13.96 -1.76
CA SER A 119 -1.97 -15.00 -0.91
C SER A 119 -1.17 -14.38 0.24
N VAL A 120 -1.83 -14.33 1.41
CA VAL A 120 -1.37 -14.74 2.75
C VAL A 120 0.03 -14.28 3.20
N VAL A 121 0.14 -13.32 4.13
CA VAL A 121 0.21 -13.46 5.61
C VAL A 121 0.56 -12.10 6.20
N ALA A 122 -0.39 -11.48 6.91
CA ALA A 122 -0.23 -10.99 8.29
C ALA A 122 -1.54 -10.27 8.66
N LYS A 123 -2.08 -10.61 9.83
CA LYS A 123 -3.24 -9.97 10.45
C LYS A 123 -3.16 -8.45 10.29
N ASN A 124 -4.25 -7.83 9.84
CA ASN A 124 -4.87 -6.65 10.45
C ASN A 124 -6.18 -6.37 9.70
N GLU A 125 -7.17 -5.83 10.41
CA GLU A 125 -8.53 -5.56 9.97
C GLU A 125 -8.59 -4.97 8.55
N ALA A 126 -9.44 -5.55 7.70
CA ALA A 126 -9.40 -5.36 6.26
C ALA A 126 -9.68 -3.91 5.85
N CYS A 127 -8.60 -3.18 5.61
CA CYS A 127 -8.60 -1.85 5.07
C CYS A 127 -9.06 -1.88 3.60
N SER A 128 -10.32 -1.53 3.34
CA SER A 128 -10.87 -1.51 1.98
C SER A 128 -10.42 -0.25 1.23
N LEU A 129 -9.25 -0.29 0.59
CA LEU A 129 -8.71 0.82 -0.20
C LEU A 129 -8.99 0.67 -1.69
N SER A 130 -9.23 1.79 -2.37
CA SER A 130 -9.27 1.85 -3.84
C SER A 130 -7.90 1.46 -4.43
N GLN A 131 -7.90 0.78 -5.58
CA GLN A 131 -6.70 0.24 -6.25
C GLN A 131 -5.50 1.22 -6.32
N PRO A 132 -5.67 2.51 -6.69
CA PRO A 132 -4.55 3.45 -6.75
C PRO A 132 -3.95 3.78 -5.37
N MET A 133 -4.77 3.75 -4.32
CA MET A 133 -4.39 4.03 -2.94
C MET A 133 -3.71 2.80 -2.32
N ALA A 134 -4.24 1.61 -2.58
CA ALA A 134 -3.68 0.33 -2.13
C ALA A 134 -2.24 0.13 -2.59
N ILE A 135 -1.93 0.43 -3.86
CA ILE A 135 -0.56 0.36 -4.38
C ILE A 135 0.36 1.35 -3.66
N THR A 136 -0.09 2.59 -3.46
CA THR A 136 0.70 3.62 -2.74
C THR A 136 1.03 3.15 -1.33
N TYR A 137 0.00 2.66 -0.64
CA TYR A 137 0.10 2.19 0.73
C TYR A 137 1.04 0.98 0.83
N TYR A 138 0.95 0.02 -0.10
CA TYR A 138 1.88 -1.12 -0.17
C TYR A 138 3.34 -0.67 -0.31
N LEU A 139 3.64 0.23 -1.25
CA LEU A 139 5.01 0.72 -1.44
C LEU A 139 5.53 1.48 -0.21
N PHE A 140 4.66 2.24 0.46
CA PHE A 140 5.04 2.96 1.67
C PHE A 140 5.22 2.03 2.88
N GLN A 141 4.26 1.13 3.12
CA GLN A 141 4.16 0.38 4.37
C GLN A 141 4.93 -0.94 4.31
N GLU A 142 4.83 -1.67 3.20
CA GLU A 142 5.49 -2.98 3.04
C GLU A 142 6.91 -2.83 2.47
N LYS A 143 7.09 -1.98 1.45
CA LYS A 143 8.42 -1.73 0.86
C LYS A 143 9.23 -0.66 1.58
N LYS A 144 8.67 0.02 2.58
CA LYS A 144 9.33 1.07 3.39
C LYS A 144 9.95 2.19 2.55
N MET A 145 9.38 2.48 1.37
CA MET A 145 9.87 3.53 0.49
C MET A 145 9.51 4.93 1.02
N SER A 146 10.33 5.92 0.65
CA SER A 146 10.06 7.33 0.93
C SER A 146 8.96 7.88 0.00
N LEU A 147 8.28 8.95 0.42
CA LEU A 147 7.24 9.58 -0.40
C LEU A 147 7.77 10.06 -1.76
N ILE A 148 9.02 10.56 -1.80
CA ILE A 148 9.67 11.04 -3.02
C ILE A 148 9.94 9.87 -3.98
N SER A 149 10.44 8.75 -3.45
CA SER A 149 10.69 7.54 -4.25
C SER A 149 9.40 6.99 -4.84
N ILE A 150 8.31 6.96 -4.04
CA ILE A 150 6.99 6.50 -4.50
C ILE A 150 6.41 7.45 -5.56
N ALA A 151 6.56 8.76 -5.37
CA ALA A 151 6.14 9.76 -6.34
C ALA A 151 6.84 9.56 -7.70
N GLN A 152 8.14 9.27 -7.69
CA GLN A 152 8.91 8.96 -8.88
C GLN A 152 8.50 7.63 -9.52
N GLU A 153 8.44 6.55 -8.75
CA GLU A 153 8.06 5.22 -9.24
C GLU A 153 6.66 5.20 -9.86
N ARG A 154 5.72 5.93 -9.25
CA ARG A 154 4.34 6.01 -9.71
C ARG A 154 4.07 7.17 -10.67
N ALA A 155 5.10 7.95 -11.01
CA ALA A 155 5.02 9.14 -11.86
C ALA A 155 3.87 10.09 -11.45
N MET A 156 3.80 10.45 -10.16
CA MET A 156 2.77 11.34 -9.62
C MET A 156 3.31 12.29 -8.56
N PRO A 157 2.62 13.42 -8.28
CA PRO A 157 3.07 14.39 -7.29
C PRO A 157 3.14 13.81 -5.88
N VAL A 158 4.13 14.27 -5.10
CA VAL A 158 4.29 13.89 -3.67
C VAL A 158 3.03 14.20 -2.87
N THR A 159 2.37 15.33 -3.15
CA THR A 159 1.10 15.68 -2.51
C THR A 159 0.01 14.64 -2.78
N THR A 160 -0.08 14.08 -3.99
CA THR A 160 -1.04 13.02 -4.32
C THR A 160 -0.71 11.72 -3.59
N VAL A 161 0.57 11.36 -3.50
CA VAL A 161 1.03 10.22 -2.69
C VAL A 161 0.61 10.40 -1.23
N GLY A 162 0.88 11.57 -0.65
CA GLY A 162 0.47 11.90 0.71
C GLY A 162 -1.05 11.84 0.92
N MET A 163 -1.84 12.33 -0.04
CA MET A 163 -3.30 12.25 0.02
C MET A 163 -3.81 10.79 0.00
N HIS A 164 -3.20 9.91 -0.79
CA HIS A 164 -3.54 8.48 -0.76
C HIS A 164 -3.23 7.85 0.60
N LEU A 165 -2.12 8.24 1.25
CA LEU A 165 -1.79 7.77 2.60
C LEU A 165 -2.78 8.30 3.63
N THR A 166 -3.23 9.56 3.51
CA THR A 166 -4.31 10.09 4.36
C THR A 166 -5.62 9.33 4.19
N GLN A 167 -5.96 8.93 2.96
CA GLN A 167 -7.12 8.07 2.71
C GLN A 167 -6.94 6.67 3.31
N ALA A 168 -5.73 6.12 3.30
CA ALA A 168 -5.42 4.88 3.98
C ALA A 168 -5.61 4.99 5.50
N LEU A 169 -5.13 6.09 6.09
CA LEU A 169 -5.35 6.38 7.51
C LEU A 169 -6.84 6.49 7.86
N LYS A 170 -7.63 7.15 7.00
CA LYS A 170 -9.09 7.27 7.15
C LYS A 170 -9.78 5.90 7.12
N ALA A 171 -9.32 5.00 6.26
CA ALA A 171 -9.83 3.63 6.19
C ALA A 171 -9.41 2.74 7.38
N GLY A 172 -8.60 3.26 8.32
CA GLY A 172 -8.14 2.54 9.51
C GLY A 172 -6.84 1.78 9.30
N CYS A 173 -6.09 2.06 8.23
CA CYS A 173 -4.87 1.30 7.95
C CYS A 173 -3.73 1.79 8.85
N PRO A 174 -2.88 0.89 9.37
CA PRO A 174 -1.73 1.29 10.16
C PRO A 174 -0.73 2.07 9.30
N LEU A 175 -0.46 3.32 9.66
CA LEU A 175 0.43 4.19 8.92
C LEU A 175 1.55 4.72 9.82
N ASP A 176 2.77 4.67 9.31
CA ASP A 176 3.92 5.34 9.93
C ASP A 176 3.86 6.85 9.66
N MET A 177 3.33 7.59 10.64
CA MET A 177 3.06 9.04 10.52
C MET A 177 4.33 9.87 10.43
N GLU A 178 5.38 9.50 11.17
CA GLU A 178 6.66 10.21 11.13
C GLU A 178 7.32 10.06 9.76
N ARG A 179 7.35 8.83 9.20
CA ARG A 179 7.89 8.63 7.84
C ARG A 179 7.05 9.33 6.77
N ALA A 180 5.76 9.53 7.02
CA ALA A 180 4.89 10.30 6.12
C ALA A 180 5.15 11.82 6.18
N GLY A 181 5.96 12.29 7.14
CA GLY A 181 6.28 13.70 7.36
C GLY A 181 5.42 14.39 8.41
N LEU A 182 4.47 13.67 9.03
CA LEU A 182 3.68 14.19 10.15
C LEU A 182 4.47 13.97 11.46
N THR A 183 5.53 14.75 11.63
CA THR A 183 6.31 14.77 12.87
C THR A 183 5.50 15.43 13.99
N LEU A 184 5.89 15.19 15.24
CA LEU A 184 5.24 15.82 16.40
C LEU A 184 5.25 17.36 16.33
N GLU A 185 6.31 17.95 15.77
CA GLU A 185 6.42 19.39 15.57
C GLU A 185 5.40 19.90 14.55
N VAL A 186 5.32 19.24 13.39
CA VAL A 186 4.35 19.59 12.34
C VAL A 186 2.92 19.40 12.83
N GLN A 187 2.65 18.29 13.52
CA GLN A 187 1.34 18.01 14.11
C GLN A 187 0.96 19.09 15.13
N LYS A 188 1.90 19.51 15.98
CA LYS A 188 1.67 20.58 16.96
C LYS A 188 1.34 21.90 16.29
N ILE A 189 2.08 22.31 15.26
CA ILE A 189 1.81 23.54 14.51
C ILE A 189 0.39 23.52 13.94
N ILE A 190 -0.02 22.40 13.31
CA ILE A 190 -1.36 22.26 12.73
C ILE A 190 -2.43 22.29 13.83
N ALA A 191 -2.21 21.56 14.94
CA ALA A 191 -3.16 21.53 16.07
C ALA A 191 -3.32 22.89 16.74
N ASP A 192 -2.24 23.65 16.91
CA ASP A 192 -2.28 24.99 17.48
C ASP A 192 -3.04 25.95 16.56
N VAL A 193 -2.85 25.87 15.23
CA VAL A 193 -3.64 26.65 14.25
C VAL A 193 -5.13 26.31 14.34
N ILE A 194 -5.47 25.02 14.44
CA ILE A 194 -6.87 24.58 14.54
C ILE A 194 -7.52 25.07 15.83
N ARG A 195 -6.83 24.99 16.98
CA ARG A 195 -7.38 25.36 18.29
C ARG A 195 -7.58 26.87 18.46
N ASN A 196 -6.71 27.67 17.87
CA ASN A 196 -6.72 29.11 18.05
C ASN A 196 -7.79 29.81 17.17
N PRO A 197 -8.27 31.00 17.56
CA PRO A 197 -9.09 31.84 16.67
C PRO A 197 -8.34 32.17 15.38
N PRO A 198 -9.03 32.24 14.22
CA PRO A 198 -10.48 32.20 14.03
C PRO A 198 -11.10 30.80 13.89
N ILE A 199 -10.30 29.73 13.86
CA ILE A 199 -10.78 28.37 13.57
C ILE A 199 -11.52 27.77 14.77
N ASN A 200 -11.06 28.03 15.99
CA ASN A 200 -11.74 27.61 17.23
C ASN A 200 -12.12 26.11 17.26
N SER A 201 -11.22 25.25 16.79
CA SER A 201 -11.39 23.79 16.66
C SER A 201 -12.39 23.33 15.59
N ASP A 202 -12.82 24.20 14.67
CA ASP A 202 -13.61 23.78 13.51
C ASP A 202 -12.75 23.11 12.44
N ILE A 203 -12.83 21.79 12.38
CA ILE A 203 -12.09 20.94 11.44
C ILE A 203 -12.64 20.99 10.00
N ASN A 204 -13.80 21.61 9.76
CA ASN A 204 -14.42 21.67 8.43
C ASN A 204 -13.82 22.77 7.55
N GLU A 205 -13.20 23.80 8.16
CA GLU A 205 -12.67 24.98 7.47
C GLU A 205 -11.25 24.78 6.93
N VAL A 206 -11.02 23.70 6.19
CA VAL A 206 -9.69 23.31 5.66
C VAL A 206 -9.03 24.44 4.85
N LYS A 207 -9.81 25.25 4.14
CA LYS A 207 -9.31 26.40 3.37
C LYS A 207 -8.73 27.49 4.26
N LEU A 208 -9.37 27.77 5.40
CA LEU A 208 -8.86 28.74 6.38
C LEU A 208 -7.63 28.18 7.10
N ILE A 209 -7.68 26.90 7.48
CA ILE A 209 -6.53 26.20 8.08
C ILE A 209 -5.32 26.27 7.16
N ARG A 210 -5.46 25.96 5.87
CA ARG A 210 -4.37 26.07 4.89
C ARG A 210 -3.78 27.48 4.80
N LYS A 211 -4.59 28.54 4.91
CA LYS A 211 -4.08 29.92 4.88
C LYS A 211 -3.24 30.29 6.11
N LEU A 212 -3.51 29.66 7.25
CA LEU A 212 -2.87 29.95 8.53
C LEU A 212 -1.67 29.03 8.82
N VAL A 213 -1.66 27.83 8.26
CA VAL A 213 -0.52 26.91 8.35
C VAL A 213 0.63 27.36 7.44
N PRO A 214 1.89 27.35 7.90
CA PRO A 214 3.07 27.69 7.10
C PRO A 214 3.17 26.96 5.74
N GLU A 215 3.64 27.66 4.71
CA GLU A 215 3.69 27.15 3.32
C GLU A 215 4.62 25.93 3.14
N ASN A 216 5.61 25.75 4.02
CA ASN A 216 6.53 24.61 3.99
C ASN A 216 5.89 23.29 4.46
N ILE A 217 4.71 23.35 5.06
CA ILE A 217 3.94 22.15 5.44
C ILE A 217 3.03 21.81 4.28
N ASP A 218 3.13 20.61 3.75
CA ASP A 218 2.27 20.17 2.66
C ASP A 218 0.80 20.02 3.08
N THR A 219 -0.11 20.29 2.14
CA THR A 219 -1.56 20.20 2.38
C THR A 219 -2.02 18.80 2.80
N TYR A 220 -1.36 17.73 2.35
CA TYR A 220 -1.73 16.38 2.75
C TYR A 220 -1.51 16.12 4.25
N LEU A 221 -0.53 16.79 4.87
CA LEU A 221 -0.25 16.70 6.31
C LEU A 221 -1.36 17.35 7.14
N ILE A 222 -1.94 18.45 6.64
CA ILE A 222 -3.12 19.07 7.26
C ILE A 222 -4.29 18.08 7.26
N HIS A 223 -4.57 17.45 6.13
CA HIS A 223 -5.64 16.45 6.05
C HIS A 223 -5.37 15.25 6.97
N MET A 224 -4.11 14.81 7.09
CA MET A 224 -3.73 13.72 7.98
C MET A 224 -3.94 14.08 9.45
N ALA A 225 -3.53 15.28 9.86
CA ALA A 225 -3.74 15.77 11.22
C ALA A 225 -5.22 15.93 11.56
N LEU A 226 -6.04 16.42 10.61
CA LEU A 226 -7.49 16.53 10.78
C LEU A 226 -8.16 15.16 10.97
N GLU A 227 -7.72 14.14 10.24
CA GLU A 227 -8.24 12.78 10.38
C GLU A 227 -7.94 12.20 11.79
N ILE A 228 -6.79 12.55 12.37
CA ILE A 228 -6.43 12.14 13.74
C ILE A 228 -7.29 12.90 14.75
N LEU A 229 -7.31 14.23 14.66
CA LEU A 229 -8.06 15.08 15.59
C LEU A 229 -9.58 14.85 15.53
N GLY A 230 -10.12 14.52 14.35
CA GLY A 230 -11.53 14.18 14.18
C GLY A 230 -11.92 12.88 14.89
N LYS A 231 -11.03 11.88 14.92
CA LYS A 231 -11.25 10.61 15.65
C LYS A 231 -11.22 10.80 17.18
N ASP A 232 -10.50 11.80 17.67
CA ASP A 232 -10.38 12.12 19.10
C ASP A 232 -11.65 12.79 19.69
N CYS A 233 -12.54 13.32 18.85
CA CYS A 233 -13.85 13.83 19.28
C CYS A 233 -14.84 12.70 19.65
N ASP A 234 -14.70 11.53 19.02
CA ASP A 234 -15.51 10.34 19.32
C ASP A 234 -14.90 9.46 20.43
N ASN A 235 -13.58 9.54 20.65
CA ASN A 235 -12.88 8.82 21.70
C ASN A 235 -12.04 9.77 22.55
N ARG A 236 -12.52 10.11 23.76
CA ARG A 236 -11.81 10.96 24.75
C ARG A 236 -10.38 10.46 25.00
N LEU A 237 -9.39 11.07 24.35
CA LEU A 237 -7.98 10.86 24.70
C LEU A 237 -7.12 12.08 24.39
N LEU A 238 -7.51 13.23 24.94
CA LEU A 238 -6.69 14.45 24.89
C LEU A 238 -6.66 15.17 26.24
N ASP A 239 -6.39 14.40 27.30
CA ASP A 239 -6.12 14.93 28.65
C ASP A 239 -4.62 14.90 29.02
N GLN A 240 -3.72 14.54 28.10
CA GLN A 240 -2.28 14.43 28.40
C GLN A 240 -1.36 15.40 27.64
N LEU A 241 -1.87 16.22 26.73
CA LEU A 241 -1.05 17.23 26.02
C LEU A 241 -1.19 18.65 26.58
N SER A 242 -1.99 18.84 27.64
CA SER A 242 -2.24 20.14 28.28
C SER A 242 -1.69 20.22 29.72
N CYS A 243 -0.53 19.66 30.02
CA CYS A 243 0.07 19.79 31.36
C CYS A 243 1.58 20.09 31.35
N THR A 244 2.00 21.16 30.67
CA THR A 244 3.28 21.81 30.98
C THR A 244 3.15 23.34 30.98
N SER A 245 2.23 23.87 31.79
CA SER A 245 2.23 25.29 32.14
C SER A 245 1.51 25.48 33.47
N ASN A 246 2.20 25.17 34.57
CA ASN A 246 2.11 25.87 35.85
C ASN A 246 3.10 25.25 36.85
N ARG A 247 4.39 25.55 36.68
CA ARG A 247 5.36 25.41 37.78
C ARG A 247 5.12 26.55 38.77
N LYS A 248 4.02 26.47 39.54
CA LYS A 248 3.88 27.25 40.77
C LYS A 248 4.96 26.75 41.72
N ARG A 249 5.93 27.62 41.98
CA ARG A 249 6.96 27.49 43.00
C ARG A 249 6.27 27.21 44.34
N TYR A 250 6.26 25.96 44.76
CA TYR A 250 6.00 25.61 46.15
C TYR A 250 7.36 25.60 46.86
N PHE A 251 7.56 26.60 47.71
CA PHE A 251 8.65 26.64 48.68
C PHE A 251 8.39 25.53 49.71
N PRO A 252 9.38 24.71 50.07
CA PRO A 252 9.26 23.80 51.20
C PRO A 252 9.50 24.60 52.48
N ASN A 253 8.46 24.80 53.29
CA ASN A 253 8.66 25.22 54.67
C ASN A 253 9.20 24.03 55.47
N SER A 254 10.40 24.21 56.00
CA SER A 254 10.96 23.43 57.09
C SER A 254 10.36 23.93 58.42
N GLU A 255 10.43 23.05 59.42
CA GLU A 255 10.16 23.26 60.85
C GLU A 255 8.66 23.10 61.21
N GLU A 256 8.26 22.24 62.16
CA GLU A 256 8.93 21.84 63.40
C GLU A 256 8.26 20.54 63.93
N SER A 257 9.07 19.58 64.36
CA SER A 257 8.62 18.43 65.16
C SER A 257 8.50 18.85 66.62
N CYS A 258 7.35 18.61 67.26
CA CYS A 258 7.34 18.39 68.71
C CYS A 258 6.18 17.49 69.14
N SER A 259 6.54 16.27 69.52
CA SER A 259 5.73 15.36 70.32
C SER A 259 5.82 15.77 71.79
N SER A 260 4.71 15.71 72.54
CA SER A 260 4.80 15.37 73.97
C SER A 260 3.49 14.83 74.53
N SER A 261 3.68 13.71 75.24
CA SER A 261 2.74 12.85 75.94
C SER A 261 1.93 13.49 77.07
N LYS A 262 0.78 12.86 77.35
CA LYS A 262 0.02 12.94 78.59
C LYS A 262 0.88 12.60 79.83
N ARG A 263 0.79 13.38 80.91
CA ARG A 263 0.58 12.84 82.27
C ARG A 263 0.11 13.91 83.26
N SER A 264 -0.55 13.39 84.27
CA SER A 264 -1.42 13.91 85.32
C SER A 264 -0.75 14.64 86.49
N ARG A 265 -1.60 15.38 87.22
CA ARG A 265 -1.73 15.44 88.70
C ARG A 265 -1.00 16.56 89.47
N GLU A 266 -1.81 17.50 89.98
CA GLU A 266 -1.99 17.89 91.41
C GLU A 266 -0.73 18.16 92.26
N GLU A 267 -0.55 19.39 92.73
CA GLU A 267 -0.70 19.79 94.15
C GLU A 267 -0.14 21.21 94.42
N VAL A 268 -0.92 21.96 95.22
CA VAL A 268 -0.54 22.78 96.38
C VAL A 268 0.55 23.85 96.22
N GLY A 269 0.10 25.11 96.23
CA GLY A 269 0.14 25.92 97.46
C GLY A 269 1.41 26.71 97.81
N ALA A 270 1.14 27.98 98.14
CA ALA A 270 1.78 28.80 99.17
C ALA A 270 2.98 29.70 98.81
N ASN A 271 2.66 31.00 98.89
CA ASN A 271 3.39 32.08 99.59
C ASN A 271 4.68 32.61 98.96
N THR A 272 4.68 33.90 98.62
CA THR A 272 5.13 34.98 99.54
C THR A 272 4.45 36.29 99.14
#